data_AF-A0AAP3A2E0-F1
#
_entry.id   AF-A0AAP3A2E0-F1
#
_cell.length_a   1.000
_cell.length_b   1.000
_cell.length_c   1.000
_cell.angle_alpha   90.00
_cell.angle_beta   90.00
_cell.angle_gamma   90.00
#
_symmetry.space_group_name_H-M   'P 1'
#
loop_
_entity.id
_entity.type
_entity.pdbx_description
1 polymer ?
#
loop_
_entity_poly.entity_id
_entity_poly.type
_entity_poly.pdbx_seq_one_letter_code
_entity_poly.pdbx_strand_id
1 'polypeptide(L)' 'MATYHLNVKFGGKGQAGNHADYIERKGEYEKRKDLEYSEHGNMPGWARDNPSHFWQAADQFERANGSTYREIEIALPR' A
#
# COMPACT_ATOMS: atom_id res chain seq x y z
N MET A 1 0.99 12.34 26.42
CA MET A 1 2.00 13.12 25.68
C MET A 1 1.78 12.83 24.21
N ALA A 2 1.54 13.85 23.38
CA ALA A 2 1.36 13.66 21.95
C ALA A 2 2.71 13.25 21.32
N THR A 3 2.73 12.14 20.58
CA THR A 3 3.90 11.70 19.83
C THR A 3 3.68 12.06 18.38
N TYR A 4 4.53 12.94 17.84
CA TYR A 4 4.50 13.30 16.44
C TYR A 4 5.46 12.37 15.68
N HIS A 5 4.93 11.69 14.66
CA HIS A 5 5.72 10.89 13.74
C HIS A 5 5.17 11.06 12.34
N LEU A 6 6.06 11.38 11.40
CA LEU A 6 5.81 11.42 9.96
C LEU A 6 7.02 10.83 9.27
N ASN A 7 6.80 9.84 8.42
CA ASN A 7 7.83 9.25 7.59
C ASN A 7 7.31 9.08 6.15
N VAL A 8 8.16 9.37 5.18
CA VAL A 8 7.80 9.30 3.76
C VAL A 8 8.81 8.42 3.05
N LYS A 9 8.30 7.38 2.39
CA LYS A 9 9.10 6.40 1.65
C LYS A 9 8.54 6.20 0.25
N PHE A 10 9.25 5.42 -0.53
CA PHE A 10 8.78 4.96 -1.83
C PHE A 10 9.22 3.53 -2.08
N GLY A 11 8.41 2.81 -2.85
CA GLY A 11 8.79 1.53 -3.42
C GLY A 11 9.12 1.64 -4.90
N GLY A 12 10.05 0.80 -5.32
CA GLY A 12 10.41 0.59 -6.71
C GLY A 12 9.53 -0.46 -7.39
N LYS A 13 9.75 -0.64 -8.70
CA LYS A 13 9.10 -1.70 -9.48
C LYS A 13 9.23 -3.07 -8.82
N GLY A 14 8.12 -3.79 -8.68
CA GLY A 14 8.06 -5.15 -8.13
C GLY A 14 7.81 -5.21 -6.62
N GLN A 15 7.56 -4.07 -5.98
CA GLN A 15 7.35 -3.98 -4.52
C GLN A 15 5.91 -3.63 -4.14
N ALA A 16 5.10 -3.09 -5.04
CA ALA A 16 3.80 -2.52 -4.69
C ALA A 16 2.79 -3.57 -4.20
N GLY A 17 2.62 -4.66 -4.94
CA GLY A 17 1.64 -5.70 -4.62
C GLY A 17 1.90 -6.32 -3.25
N ASN A 18 3.11 -6.81 -3.03
CA ASN A 18 3.50 -7.42 -1.75
C ASN A 18 3.40 -6.44 -0.58
N HIS A 19 3.74 -5.16 -0.80
CA HIS A 19 3.65 -4.15 0.24
C HIS A 19 2.20 -3.76 0.56
N ALA A 20 1.33 -3.67 -0.44
CA ALA A 20 -0.11 -3.46 -0.24
C ALA A 20 -0.72 -4.63 0.54
N ASP A 21 -0.41 -5.88 0.16
CA ASP A 21 -0.89 -7.06 0.87
C ASP A 21 -0.39 -7.11 2.33
N TYR A 22 0.84 -6.65 2.58
CA TYR A 22 1.36 -6.48 3.94
C TYR A 22 0.51 -5.49 4.74
N ILE A 23 0.29 -4.27 4.25
CA ILE A 23 -0.46 -3.22 4.95
C ILE A 23 -1.92 -3.65 5.20
N GLU A 24 -2.57 -4.20 4.19
CA GLU A 24 -3.98 -4.62 4.24
C GLU A 24 -4.19 -5.99 4.91
N ARG A 25 -3.11 -6.63 5.39
CA ARG A 25 -3.12 -7.95 6.05
C ARG A 25 -3.78 -9.04 5.19
N LYS A 26 -3.47 -9.07 3.90
CA LYS A 26 -3.95 -10.09 2.95
C LYS A 26 -2.97 -11.25 2.83
N GLY A 27 -3.47 -12.41 2.41
CA GLY A 27 -2.66 -13.59 2.13
C GLY A 27 -1.85 -14.07 3.35
N GLU A 28 -0.53 -14.08 3.25
CA GLU A 28 0.35 -14.58 4.31
C GLU A 28 0.25 -13.77 5.63
N TYR A 29 -0.28 -12.56 5.58
CA TYR A 29 -0.36 -11.64 6.71
C TYR A 29 -1.70 -11.66 7.46
N GLU A 30 -2.69 -12.45 7.00
CA GLU A 30 -4.03 -12.54 7.59
C GLU A 30 -4.05 -12.96 9.06
N LYS A 31 -3.00 -13.63 9.52
CA LYS A 31 -2.87 -14.05 10.93
C LYS A 31 -2.64 -12.88 11.88
N ARG A 32 -2.22 -11.71 11.38
CA ARG A 32 -2.05 -10.49 12.20
C ARG A 32 -3.38 -9.73 12.28
N LYS A 33 -3.89 -9.56 13.50
CA LYS A 33 -5.19 -8.92 13.77
C LYS A 33 -5.06 -7.50 14.34
N ASP A 34 -4.03 -6.78 13.89
CA ASP A 34 -3.67 -5.43 14.33
C ASP A 34 -4.14 -4.33 13.37
N LEU A 35 -4.80 -4.70 12.26
CA LEU A 35 -5.40 -3.76 11.31
C LEU A 35 -6.77 -3.32 11.81
N GLU A 36 -6.90 -2.03 12.12
CA GLU A 36 -8.19 -1.44 12.54
C GLU A 36 -9.05 -0.99 11.35
N TYR A 37 -8.44 -0.46 10.30
CA TYR A 37 -9.15 0.09 9.14
C TYR A 37 -8.30 0.04 7.86
N SER A 38 -8.96 -0.20 6.73
CA SER A 38 -8.36 -0.13 5.39
C SER A 38 -9.43 0.32 4.39
N GLU A 39 -9.06 1.21 3.47
CA GLU A 39 -9.89 1.66 2.37
C GLU A 39 -9.00 2.06 1.17
N HIS A 40 -9.60 2.05 -0.02
CA HIS A 40 -8.98 2.50 -1.25
C HIS A 40 -9.92 3.44 -2.01
N GLY A 41 -9.35 4.33 -2.83
CA GLY A 41 -10.13 5.28 -3.63
C GLY A 41 -9.41 5.66 -4.92
N ASN A 42 -10.09 6.41 -5.78
CA ASN A 42 -9.57 6.89 -7.08
C ASN A 42 -9.01 5.78 -7.99
N MET A 43 -9.53 4.56 -7.87
CA MET A 43 -9.10 3.45 -8.70
C MET A 43 -9.59 3.63 -10.15
N PRO A 44 -8.77 3.30 -11.15
CA PRO A 44 -9.19 3.30 -12.54
C PRO A 44 -10.27 2.24 -12.77
N GLY A 45 -11.07 2.38 -13.82
CA GLY A 45 -12.24 1.51 -14.05
C GLY A 45 -11.93 0.00 -14.04
N TRP A 46 -10.73 -0.40 -14.47
CA TRP A 46 -10.30 -1.80 -14.50
C TRP A 46 -9.82 -2.37 -13.14
N ALA A 47 -9.58 -1.52 -12.14
CA ALA A 47 -9.19 -1.92 -10.78
C ALA A 47 -10.18 -1.43 -9.70
N ARG A 48 -11.34 -0.88 -10.11
CA ARG A 48 -12.29 -0.25 -9.20
C ARG A 48 -12.77 -1.18 -8.10
N ASP A 49 -13.10 -2.42 -8.44
CA ASP A 49 -13.62 -3.41 -7.51
C ASP A 49 -12.50 -4.24 -6.87
N ASN A 50 -11.27 -4.16 -7.41
CA ASN A 50 -10.12 -4.90 -6.90
C ASN A 50 -8.82 -4.08 -7.06
N PRO A 51 -8.41 -3.34 -6.01
CA PRO A 51 -7.18 -2.56 -5.99
C PRO A 51 -5.91 -3.36 -6.21
N SER A 52 -5.90 -4.66 -5.88
CA SER A 52 -4.72 -5.50 -6.07
C SER A 52 -4.29 -5.55 -7.53
N HIS A 53 -5.23 -5.43 -8.48
CA HIS A 53 -4.90 -5.31 -9.90
C HIS A 53 -4.09 -4.05 -10.20
N PHE A 54 -4.36 -2.93 -9.54
CA PHE A 54 -3.62 -1.68 -9.73
C PHE A 54 -2.15 -1.87 -9.35
N TRP A 55 -1.89 -2.48 -8.19
CA TRP A 55 -0.54 -2.72 -7.71
C TRP A 55 0.22 -3.73 -8.58
N GLN A 56 -0.44 -4.80 -9.00
CA GLN A 56 0.14 -5.77 -9.94
C GLN A 56 0.49 -5.13 -11.29
N ALA A 57 -0.40 -4.27 -11.82
CA ALA A 57 -0.14 -3.54 -13.06
C ALA A 57 1.04 -2.57 -12.90
N ALA A 58 1.14 -1.86 -11.76
CA ALA A 58 2.28 -1.00 -11.48
C ALA A 58 3.59 -1.81 -11.43
N ASP A 59 3.60 -2.95 -10.75
CA ASP A 59 4.77 -3.82 -10.67
C ASP A 59 5.17 -4.45 -12.01
N GLN A 60 4.20 -4.70 -12.90
CA GLN A 60 4.45 -5.27 -14.22
C GLN A 60 4.93 -4.23 -15.24
N PHE A 61 4.23 -3.10 -15.32
CA PHE A 61 4.34 -2.16 -16.45
C PHE A 61 5.18 -0.91 -16.17
N GLU A 62 5.50 -0.60 -14.91
CA GLU A 62 6.38 0.52 -14.58
C GLU A 62 7.80 0.30 -15.15
N ARG A 63 8.58 1.36 -15.37
CA ARG A 63 9.98 1.22 -15.84
C ARG A 63 10.87 0.61 -14.76
N ALA A 64 11.99 0.01 -15.15
CA ALA A 64 12.89 -0.71 -14.22
C ALA A 64 13.33 0.12 -12.99
N ASN A 65 13.63 1.42 -13.18
CA ASN A 65 14.01 2.34 -12.10
C ASN A 65 12.86 3.28 -11.71
N GLY A 66 11.61 2.88 -11.97
CA GLY A 66 10.40 3.63 -11.66
C GLY A 66 9.94 3.38 -10.24
N SER A 67 9.16 4.32 -9.70
CA SER A 67 8.53 4.19 -8.39
C SER A 67 7.07 3.83 -8.60
N THR A 68 6.62 2.77 -7.94
CA THR A 68 5.25 2.24 -8.07
C THR A 68 4.29 2.82 -7.05
N TYR A 69 4.81 3.27 -5.90
CA TYR A 69 4.02 3.95 -4.87
C TYR A 69 4.87 4.91 -4.03
N ARG A 70 4.18 5.81 -3.33
CA ARG A 70 4.70 6.59 -2.21
C ARG A 70 3.96 6.16 -0.95
N GLU A 71 4.70 6.00 0.13
CA GLU A 71 4.16 5.62 1.44
C GLU A 71 4.31 6.79 2.40
N ILE A 72 3.24 7.06 3.15
CA ILE A 72 3.20 8.09 4.18
C ILE A 72 2.77 7.41 5.48
N GLU A 73 3.70 7.25 6.41
CA GLU A 73 3.43 6.71 7.74
C GLU A 73 3.25 7.88 8.71
N ILE A 74 2.14 7.88 9.44
CA ILE A 74 1.82 8.91 10.44
C ILE A 74 1.42 8.28 11.77
N ALA A 75 1.82 8.89 12.88
CA ALA A 75 1.24 8.57 14.19
C ALA A 75 -0.13 9.24 14.32
N LEU A 76 -1.14 8.47 14.71
CA LEU A 76 -2.47 8.99 15.04
C LEU A 76 -2.50 9.52 16.48
N PRO A 77 -3.18 10.65 16.74
CA PRO A 77 -3.48 11.07 18.10
C PRO A 77 -4.28 10.01 18.85
N ARG A 78 -3.98 9.83 20.13
CA ARG A 78 -4.72 8.95 21.05
C ARG A 78 -5.94 9.64 21.65
#